data_AF-J7MF70-F1
#
_entry.id   AF-J7MF70-F1
#
_cell.length_a   1.000
_cell.length_b   1.000
_cell.length_c   1.000
_cell.angle_alpha   90.00
_cell.angle_beta   90.00
_cell.angle_gamma   90.00
#
_symmetry.space_group_name_H-M   'P 1'
#
loop_
_entity.id
_entity.type
_entity.pdbx_description
1 polymer ?
#
loop_
_entity_poly.entity_id
_entity_poly.type
_entity_poly.pdbx_seq_one_letter_code
_entity_poly.pdbx_strand_id
1 'polypeptide(L)'
;MYNKGLIRPYVIPRIVYIFILVYYFRYYVNSSPQPTIQKKPIGVDIGERESSDEFFYTEQDGNGYYRPKGNNVFDLIKIGGMLSTFTDKYDKVLWQSKDPNRYAKLVVIMKTDGSNYIYAVVMLDNGSFLLFNRAKVGHPWIDITASRHDVLRVKMIGLDPKDHTKAAEMDPSMYYLKTEFISYVIRFRKGAKCIEIQYMEKTVWTYKKKYPIKFLYNMRTNKAYVFYAEDNFKRLDL
;
A
#
# COMPACT_ATOMS: atom_id res chain seq x y z
N MET A 1 27.92 -70.45 27.17
CA MET A 1 27.41 -69.19 27.74
C MET A 1 27.52 -68.09 26.70
N TYR A 2 26.39 -67.42 26.42
CA TYR A 2 26.17 -66.21 25.62
C TYR A 2 26.79 -66.09 24.21
N ASN A 3 25.95 -66.40 23.20
CA ASN A 3 26.15 -65.99 21.82
C ASN A 3 25.76 -64.51 21.68
N LYS A 4 26.73 -63.60 21.48
CA LYS A 4 26.47 -62.17 21.23
C LYS A 4 26.00 -61.99 19.79
N GLY A 5 24.70 -61.78 19.60
CA GLY A 5 24.14 -61.32 18.33
C GLY A 5 24.69 -59.95 17.96
N LEU A 6 25.44 -59.87 16.86
CA LEU A 6 25.89 -58.63 16.24
C LEU A 6 24.68 -57.92 15.60
N ILE A 7 24.23 -56.82 16.23
CA ILE A 7 23.25 -55.90 15.63
C ILE A 7 23.95 -55.15 14.49
N ARG A 8 23.51 -55.36 13.24
CA ARG A 8 23.98 -54.55 12.11
C ARG A 8 23.44 -53.12 12.25
N PRO A 9 24.26 -52.07 12.08
CA PRO A 9 23.77 -50.69 12.10
C PRO A 9 22.82 -50.45 10.92
N TYR A 10 21.64 -49.94 11.23
CA TYR A 10 20.61 -49.62 10.23
C TYR A 10 21.06 -48.39 9.44
N VAL A 11 21.50 -48.58 8.20
CA VAL A 11 21.90 -47.48 7.31
C VAL A 11 20.64 -46.87 6.71
N ILE A 12 20.31 -45.64 7.13
CA ILE A 12 19.18 -44.89 6.56
C ILE A 12 19.51 -44.60 5.08
N PRO A 13 18.67 -45.01 4.12
CA PRO A 13 18.90 -44.72 2.71
C PRO A 13 18.99 -43.20 2.47
N ARG A 14 19.97 -42.74 1.68
CA ARG A 14 20.19 -41.31 1.36
C ARG A 14 18.91 -40.56 0.95
N ILE A 15 18.00 -41.25 0.27
CA ILE A 15 16.71 -40.69 -0.16
C ILE A 15 15.82 -40.34 1.04
N VAL A 16 15.77 -41.18 2.07
CA VAL A 16 14.98 -40.94 3.30
C VAL A 16 15.57 -39.77 4.09
N TYR A 17 16.90 -39.64 4.13
CA TYR A 17 17.58 -38.51 4.77
C TYR A 17 17.28 -37.17 4.07
N ILE A 18 17.23 -37.15 2.74
CA ILE A 18 16.82 -35.97 1.95
C ILE A 18 15.36 -35.61 2.23
N PHE A 19 14.45 -36.59 2.29
CA PHE A 19 13.04 -36.32 2.62
C PHE A 19 12.87 -35.77 4.04
N ILE A 20 13.60 -36.29 5.02
CA ILE A 20 13.58 -35.77 6.41
C ILE A 20 14.13 -34.33 6.44
N LEU A 21 15.24 -34.04 5.76
CA LEU A 21 15.78 -32.68 5.67
C LEU A 21 14.85 -31.70 4.95
N VAL A 22 14.22 -32.10 3.84
CA VAL A 22 13.25 -31.26 3.11
C VAL A 22 11.99 -31.05 3.94
N TYR A 23 11.53 -32.06 4.69
CA TYR A 23 10.40 -31.94 5.59
C TYR A 23 10.71 -31.04 6.79
N TYR A 24 11.88 -31.20 7.42
CA TYR A 24 12.37 -30.31 8.47
C TYR A 24 12.52 -28.87 7.97
N PHE A 25 13.13 -28.68 6.80
CA PHE A 25 13.32 -27.35 6.21
C PHE A 25 11.98 -26.69 5.85
N ARG A 26 11.03 -27.44 5.27
CA ARG A 26 9.66 -26.95 5.01
C ARG A 26 8.88 -26.67 6.29
N TYR A 27 9.06 -27.48 7.35
CA TYR A 27 8.41 -27.27 8.63
C TYR A 27 8.96 -25.99 9.28
N TYR A 28 10.29 -25.86 9.43
CA TYR A 28 10.93 -24.71 10.06
C TYR A 28 10.75 -23.40 9.30
N VAL A 29 10.79 -23.39 7.96
CA VAL A 29 10.56 -22.17 7.15
C VAL A 29 9.10 -21.71 7.22
N ASN A 30 8.14 -22.62 7.41
CA ASN A 30 6.71 -22.28 7.50
C ASN A 30 6.20 -22.11 8.94
N SER A 31 6.94 -22.57 9.96
CA SER A 31 6.55 -22.48 11.38
C SER A 31 7.28 -21.39 12.15
N SER A 32 8.36 -20.82 11.62
CA SER A 32 8.94 -19.60 12.20
C SER A 32 8.10 -18.39 11.78
N PRO A 33 7.54 -17.58 12.70
CA PRO A 33 7.06 -16.27 12.33
C PRO A 33 8.24 -15.54 11.66
N GLN A 34 8.04 -15.10 10.42
CA GLN A 34 8.97 -14.20 9.76
C GLN A 34 9.30 -13.09 10.76
N PRO A 35 10.58 -12.76 11.03
CA PRO A 35 10.91 -11.74 12.00
C PRO A 35 10.11 -10.50 11.64
N THR A 36 9.20 -10.08 12.52
CA THR A 36 8.46 -8.84 12.35
C THR A 36 9.51 -7.75 12.28
N ILE A 37 9.77 -7.24 11.07
CA ILE A 37 10.72 -6.16 10.87
C ILE A 37 10.24 -5.01 11.75
N GLN A 38 10.94 -4.78 12.85
CA GLN A 38 10.55 -3.78 13.83
C GLN A 38 10.57 -2.42 13.13
N LYS A 39 9.42 -1.75 13.09
CA LYS A 39 9.30 -0.42 12.50
C LYS A 39 10.09 0.58 13.33
N LYS A 40 10.80 1.50 12.66
CA LYS A 40 11.50 2.63 13.30
C LYS A 40 10.72 3.93 12.97
N PRO A 41 9.94 4.47 13.91
CA PRO A 41 9.23 5.73 13.72
C PRO A 41 10.21 6.91 13.58
N ILE A 42 9.95 7.78 12.61
CA ILE A 42 10.73 8.98 12.33
C ILE A 42 9.82 10.15 11.93
N GLY A 43 10.33 11.38 12.09
CA GLY A 43 9.68 12.58 11.59
C GLY A 43 10.14 12.94 10.17
N VAL A 44 9.23 13.51 9.38
CA VAL A 44 9.56 14.14 8.10
C VAL A 44 9.03 15.56 8.06
N ASP A 45 9.85 16.51 7.59
CA ASP A 45 9.39 17.84 7.24
C ASP A 45 9.11 17.90 5.74
N ILE A 46 7.84 18.04 5.36
CA ILE A 46 7.43 18.06 3.95
C ILE A 46 7.73 19.39 3.23
N GLY A 47 8.27 20.37 3.96
CA GLY A 47 8.85 21.59 3.39
C GLY A 47 10.26 21.39 2.84
N GLU A 48 10.99 20.38 3.32
CA GLU A 48 12.39 20.11 2.94
C GLU A 48 12.44 19.18 1.72
N ARG A 49 12.81 19.72 0.56
CA ARG A 49 12.75 19.02 -0.73
C ARG A 49 14.05 18.28 -1.07
N GLU A 50 14.57 17.55 -0.09
CA GLU A 50 15.82 16.80 -0.20
C GLU A 50 15.74 15.45 0.49
N SER A 51 16.55 14.50 0.02
CA SER A 51 16.66 13.19 0.67
C SER A 51 17.53 13.29 1.92
N SER A 52 17.26 12.42 2.90
CA SER A 52 18.10 12.26 4.10
C SER A 52 18.63 10.83 4.18
N ASP A 53 19.32 10.49 5.26
CA ASP A 53 19.68 9.09 5.56
C ASP A 53 18.45 8.23 5.86
N GLU A 54 17.34 8.84 6.31
CA GLU A 54 16.17 8.12 6.82
C GLU A 54 15.04 7.97 5.79
N PHE A 55 14.97 8.85 4.79
CA PHE A 55 13.96 8.82 3.73
C PHE A 55 14.50 9.33 2.39
N PHE A 56 13.85 8.91 1.30
CA PHE A 56 14.03 9.47 -0.03
C PHE A 56 13.04 10.60 -0.28
N TYR A 57 13.53 11.68 -0.87
CA TYR A 57 12.72 12.66 -1.58
C TYR A 57 12.90 12.49 -3.09
N THR A 58 11.79 12.49 -3.83
CA THR A 58 11.81 12.52 -5.30
C THR A 58 10.76 13.50 -5.79
N GLU A 59 11.02 14.13 -6.93
CA GLU A 59 10.06 14.97 -7.63
C GLU A 59 9.68 14.36 -8.96
N GLN A 60 8.38 14.26 -9.23
CA GLN A 60 7.87 13.72 -10.48
C GLN A 60 6.58 14.45 -10.88
N ASP A 61 6.58 14.99 -12.10
CA ASP A 61 5.48 15.78 -12.68
C ASP A 61 4.98 16.89 -11.73
N GLY A 62 5.93 17.62 -11.12
CA GLY A 62 5.65 18.70 -10.18
C GLY A 62 5.17 18.26 -8.78
N ASN A 63 5.11 16.96 -8.50
CA ASN A 63 4.72 16.40 -7.21
C ASN A 63 5.94 15.94 -6.41
N GLY A 64 5.99 16.31 -5.13
CA GLY A 64 7.03 15.86 -4.19
C GLY A 64 6.60 14.57 -3.48
N TYR A 65 7.51 13.60 -3.38
CA TYR A 65 7.25 12.31 -2.74
C TYR A 65 8.29 12.02 -1.68
N TYR A 66 7.83 11.68 -0.47
CA TYR A 66 8.66 11.32 0.67
C TYR A 66 8.45 9.84 0.99
N ARG A 67 9.52 9.03 0.94
CA ARG A 67 9.46 7.58 1.15
C ARG A 67 10.47 7.15 2.21
N PRO A 68 10.05 6.57 3.35
CA PRO A 68 11.00 6.04 4.35
C PRO A 68 11.92 4.98 3.73
N LYS A 69 13.17 4.92 4.21
CA LYS A 69 14.13 3.87 3.83
C LYS A 69 14.05 2.69 4.80
N GLY A 70 14.29 1.48 4.28
CA GLY A 70 14.39 0.28 5.11
C GLY A 70 13.13 0.02 5.95
N ASN A 71 13.31 -0.10 7.26
CA ASN A 71 12.24 -0.30 8.25
C ASN A 71 11.70 1.00 8.85
N ASN A 72 12.16 2.17 8.37
CA ASN A 72 11.63 3.44 8.83
C ASN A 72 10.16 3.59 8.44
N VAL A 73 9.41 4.33 9.25
CA VAL A 73 8.03 4.75 8.98
C VAL A 73 7.84 6.17 9.52
N PHE A 74 6.96 6.95 8.90
CA PHE A 74 6.66 8.28 9.41
C PHE A 74 5.58 8.21 10.48
N ASP A 75 5.87 8.71 11.67
CA ASP A 75 4.89 8.94 12.75
C ASP A 75 4.61 10.43 12.98
N LEU A 76 5.43 11.30 12.42
CA LEU A 76 5.30 12.74 12.51
C LEU A 76 5.56 13.39 11.14
N ILE A 77 4.62 14.22 10.69
CA ILE A 77 4.72 15.00 9.46
C ILE A 77 4.65 16.47 9.83
N LYS A 78 5.75 17.19 9.60
CA LYS A 78 5.91 18.62 9.89
C LYS A 78 5.74 19.47 8.63
N ILE A 79 5.39 20.74 8.83
CA ILE A 79 5.15 21.71 7.77
C ILE A 79 6.14 22.86 7.91
N GLY A 80 7.36 22.65 7.42
CA GLY A 80 8.43 23.63 7.36
C GLY A 80 8.54 24.34 6.00
N GLY A 81 9.65 25.05 5.84
CA GLY A 81 10.01 25.77 4.61
C GLY A 81 8.88 26.63 4.03
N MET A 82 8.80 26.66 2.69
CA MET A 82 7.78 27.42 1.93
C MET A 82 6.33 26.89 2.12
N LEU A 83 6.15 25.75 2.79
CA LEU A 83 4.83 25.25 3.16
C LEU A 83 4.37 25.80 4.51
N SER A 84 5.29 26.30 5.35
CA SER A 84 4.96 27.01 6.57
C SER A 84 4.43 28.41 6.28
N THR A 85 3.71 28.99 7.25
CA THR A 85 3.28 30.39 7.17
C THR A 85 4.30 31.35 7.80
N PHE A 86 5.40 30.83 8.36
CA PHE A 86 6.42 31.56 9.15
C PHE A 86 5.88 32.41 10.31
N THR A 87 4.57 32.36 10.56
CA THR A 87 3.92 32.95 11.73
C THR A 87 3.65 31.83 12.74
N ASP A 88 3.87 32.10 14.03
CA ASP A 88 3.59 31.15 15.13
C ASP A 88 2.08 30.86 15.30
N LYS A 89 1.25 31.28 14.35
CA LYS A 89 -0.21 31.21 14.37
C LYS A 89 -0.77 29.84 13.96
N TYR A 90 0.00 28.99 13.27
CA TYR A 90 -0.45 27.68 12.81
C TYR A 90 0.51 26.55 13.17
N ASP A 91 -0.04 25.36 13.39
CA ASP A 91 0.71 24.17 13.77
C ASP A 91 1.78 23.81 12.73
N LYS A 92 3.03 23.67 13.19
CA LYS A 92 4.15 23.11 12.40
C LYS A 92 4.00 21.61 12.15
N VAL A 93 2.88 21.01 12.55
CA VAL A 93 2.60 19.58 12.44
C VAL A 93 1.35 19.41 11.59
N LEU A 94 1.49 18.73 10.45
CA LEU A 94 0.35 18.34 9.62
C LEU A 94 -0.38 17.16 10.24
N TRP A 95 0.40 16.19 10.71
CA TRP A 95 -0.11 14.95 11.25
C TRP A 95 0.90 14.31 12.20
N GLN A 96 0.41 13.73 13.27
CA GLN A 96 1.17 12.87 14.16
C GLN A 96 0.33 11.64 14.48
N SER A 97 0.95 10.46 14.38
CA SER A 97 0.30 9.23 14.78
C SER A 97 0.11 9.21 16.30
N LYS A 98 -1.07 8.78 16.72
CA LYS A 98 -1.38 8.47 18.12
C LYS A 98 -1.43 6.95 18.38
N ASP A 99 -1.20 6.15 17.34
CA ASP A 99 -1.36 4.69 17.37
C ASP A 99 -0.08 4.02 16.85
N PRO A 100 0.57 3.16 17.66
CA PRO A 100 1.80 2.44 17.27
C PRO A 100 1.60 1.43 16.13
N ASN A 101 0.38 1.28 15.59
CA ASN A 101 0.08 0.45 14.43
C ASN A 101 -0.42 1.27 13.23
N ARG A 102 -0.37 2.60 13.31
CA ARG A 102 -0.84 3.49 12.24
C ARG A 102 0.28 4.45 11.85
N TYR A 103 1.11 4.04 10.90
CA TYR A 103 2.21 4.87 10.42
C TYR A 103 2.06 5.20 8.94
N ALA A 104 2.64 6.32 8.54
CA ALA A 104 2.70 6.70 7.13
C ALA A 104 3.91 6.06 6.44
N LYS A 105 3.66 5.50 5.25
CA LYS A 105 4.69 4.86 4.40
C LYS A 105 5.01 5.67 3.15
N LEU A 106 4.20 6.67 2.83
CA LEU A 106 4.41 7.60 1.73
C LEU A 106 3.68 8.90 2.04
N VAL A 107 4.34 10.02 1.80
CA VAL A 107 3.71 11.34 1.78
C VAL A 107 3.88 11.94 0.40
N VAL A 108 2.79 12.42 -0.21
CA VAL A 108 2.79 13.07 -1.53
C VAL A 108 2.29 14.49 -1.40
N ILE A 109 3.09 15.45 -1.87
CA ILE A 109 2.72 16.85 -1.97
C ILE A 109 2.43 17.17 -3.44
N MET A 110 1.18 17.50 -3.72
CA MET A 110 0.73 17.91 -5.06
C MET A 110 0.36 19.39 -5.05
N LYS A 111 0.95 20.15 -5.98
CA LYS A 111 0.47 21.49 -6.34
C LYS A 111 -0.43 21.37 -7.56
N THR A 112 -1.46 22.19 -7.63
CA THR A 112 -2.38 22.18 -8.78
C THR A 112 -2.05 23.34 -9.69
N ASP A 113 -1.71 23.05 -10.94
CA ASP A 113 -1.35 24.07 -11.94
C ASP A 113 -2.43 25.14 -12.06
N GLY A 114 -1.99 26.40 -12.19
CA GLY A 114 -2.90 27.55 -12.31
C GLY A 114 -3.72 27.84 -11.05
N SER A 115 -3.41 27.22 -9.91
CA SER A 115 -4.11 27.48 -8.64
C SER A 115 -3.16 27.53 -7.45
N ASN A 116 -3.65 28.09 -6.33
CA ASN A 116 -2.92 28.09 -5.07
C ASN A 116 -3.21 26.84 -4.20
N TYR A 117 -4.00 25.88 -4.71
CA TYR A 117 -4.34 24.67 -3.96
C TYR A 117 -3.14 23.72 -3.88
N ILE A 118 -2.81 23.33 -2.66
CA ILE A 118 -1.82 22.28 -2.36
C ILE A 118 -2.54 21.15 -1.63
N TYR A 119 -2.21 19.92 -2.01
CA TYR A 119 -2.70 18.72 -1.37
C TYR A 119 -1.54 17.95 -0.77
N ALA A 120 -1.76 17.39 0.43
CA ALA A 120 -0.86 16.43 1.05
C ALA A 120 -1.64 15.12 1.23
N VAL A 121 -1.17 14.07 0.58
CA VAL A 121 -1.67 12.71 0.77
C VAL A 121 -0.71 11.99 1.70
N VAL A 122 -1.25 11.43 2.77
CA VAL A 122 -0.49 10.57 3.70
C VAL A 122 -1.01 9.15 3.55
N MET A 123 -0.25 8.30 2.87
CA MET A 123 -0.59 6.88 2.72
C MET A 123 -0.17 6.11 3.96
N LEU A 124 -1.13 5.46 4.60
CA LEU A 124 -0.92 4.71 5.83
C LEU A 124 -0.56 3.25 5.53
N ASP A 125 0.06 2.61 6.52
CA ASP A 125 0.57 1.25 6.42
C ASP A 125 -0.49 0.17 6.26
N ASN A 126 -1.72 0.44 6.67
CA ASN A 126 -2.91 -0.39 6.45
C ASN A 126 -3.58 -0.18 5.07
N GLY A 127 -3.02 0.68 4.21
CA GLY A 127 -3.56 0.98 2.88
C GLY A 127 -4.60 2.11 2.83
N SER A 128 -5.07 2.60 3.98
CA SER A 128 -5.87 3.83 4.03
C SER A 128 -5.02 5.07 3.75
N PHE A 129 -5.66 6.23 3.65
CA PHE A 129 -4.97 7.50 3.45
C PHE A 129 -5.58 8.60 4.30
N LEU A 130 -4.80 9.66 4.52
CA LEU A 130 -5.30 10.97 4.91
C LEU A 130 -5.10 11.93 3.73
N LEU A 131 -6.04 12.85 3.56
CA LEU A 131 -5.97 13.90 2.55
C LEU A 131 -6.14 15.25 3.22
N PHE A 132 -5.09 16.04 3.16
CA PHE A 132 -5.10 17.43 3.59
C PHE A 132 -5.10 18.35 2.39
N ASN A 133 -5.83 19.46 2.51
CA ASN A 133 -5.81 20.52 1.52
C ASN A 133 -5.46 21.85 2.17
N ARG A 134 -4.68 22.65 1.45
CA ARG A 134 -4.49 24.06 1.72
C ARG A 134 -4.93 24.86 0.50
N ALA A 135 -5.90 25.75 0.67
CA ALA A 135 -6.46 26.52 -0.43
C ALA A 135 -5.54 27.64 -0.93
N LYS A 136 -4.75 28.23 -0.03
CA LYS A 136 -3.83 29.36 -0.32
C LYS A 136 -2.63 29.35 0.62
N VAL A 137 -1.52 29.95 0.20
CA VAL A 137 -0.38 30.23 1.09
C VAL A 137 -0.86 31.04 2.31
N GLY A 138 -0.32 30.76 3.50
CA GLY A 138 -0.72 31.45 4.73
C GLY A 138 -2.00 30.93 5.39
N HIS A 139 -2.75 30.03 4.73
CA HIS A 139 -3.98 29.45 5.27
C HIS A 139 -3.68 28.10 5.95
N PRO A 140 -4.51 27.69 6.93
CA PRO A 140 -4.35 26.39 7.58
C PRO A 140 -4.54 25.25 6.58
N TRP A 141 -3.90 24.13 6.89
CA TRP A 141 -4.21 22.86 6.25
C TRP A 141 -5.50 22.31 6.87
N ILE A 142 -6.39 21.83 6.01
CA ILE A 142 -7.68 21.26 6.42
C ILE A 142 -7.63 19.77 6.10
N ASP A 143 -7.90 18.92 7.09
CA ASP A 143 -8.14 17.50 6.88
C ASP A 143 -9.51 17.33 6.20
N ILE A 144 -9.49 16.84 4.97
CA ILE A 144 -10.69 16.58 4.17
C ILE A 144 -10.90 15.08 3.94
N THR A 145 -10.21 14.22 4.69
CA THR A 145 -10.27 12.75 4.55
C THR A 145 -11.70 12.22 4.66
N ALA A 146 -12.48 12.72 5.62
CA ALA A 146 -13.86 12.28 5.84
C ALA A 146 -14.81 12.59 4.67
N SER A 147 -14.42 13.49 3.75
CA SER A 147 -15.20 13.83 2.55
C SER A 147 -14.84 12.97 1.34
N ARG A 148 -14.18 11.82 1.56
CA ARG A 148 -13.70 10.91 0.52
C ARG A 148 -14.27 9.50 0.73
N HIS A 149 -14.39 8.76 -0.37
CA HIS A 149 -14.73 7.34 -0.32
C HIS A 149 -13.66 6.55 0.43
N ASP A 150 -14.09 5.61 1.26
CA ASP A 150 -13.19 4.72 2.00
C ASP A 150 -12.69 3.60 1.08
N VAL A 151 -11.45 3.73 0.59
CA VAL A 151 -10.84 2.74 -0.32
C VAL A 151 -10.71 1.34 0.29
N LEU A 152 -10.73 1.21 1.62
CA LEU A 152 -10.72 -0.09 2.27
C LEU A 152 -12.06 -0.84 2.14
N ARG A 153 -13.12 -0.14 1.73
CA ARG A 153 -14.43 -0.73 1.41
C ARG A 153 -14.54 -1.21 -0.03
N VAL A 154 -13.49 -1.06 -0.84
CA VAL A 154 -13.41 -1.61 -2.19
C VAL A 154 -12.95 -3.06 -2.12
N LYS A 155 -13.75 -3.97 -2.69
CA LYS A 155 -13.39 -5.39 -2.83
C LYS A 155 -13.26 -5.76 -4.29
N MET A 156 -12.21 -6.49 -4.60
CA MET A 156 -11.96 -7.04 -5.93
C MET A 156 -12.37 -8.51 -5.90
N ILE A 157 -13.37 -8.90 -6.68
CA ILE A 157 -13.82 -10.28 -6.80
C ILE A 157 -13.27 -10.86 -8.10
N GLY A 158 -12.66 -12.04 -8.01
CA GLY A 158 -12.02 -12.71 -9.13
C GLY A 158 -12.31 -14.20 -9.16
N LEU A 159 -12.01 -14.82 -10.30
CA LEU A 159 -12.03 -16.27 -10.41
C LEU A 159 -10.80 -16.89 -9.75
N ASP A 160 -10.98 -18.00 -9.02
CA ASP A 160 -9.86 -18.75 -8.46
C ASP A 160 -8.95 -19.26 -9.60
N PRO A 161 -7.63 -18.99 -9.56
CA PRO A 161 -6.71 -19.44 -10.60
C PRO A 161 -6.62 -20.96 -10.78
N LYS A 162 -6.95 -21.74 -9.74
CA LYS A 162 -6.96 -23.20 -9.73
C LYS A 162 -8.35 -23.77 -10.07
N ASP A 163 -9.41 -23.04 -9.75
CA ASP A 163 -10.80 -23.43 -10.00
C ASP A 163 -11.61 -22.26 -10.55
N HIS A 164 -11.59 -22.09 -11.88
CA HIS A 164 -12.28 -21.00 -12.55
C HIS A 164 -13.81 -21.01 -12.43
N THR A 165 -14.41 -21.98 -11.73
CA THR A 165 -15.85 -22.00 -11.43
C THR A 165 -16.19 -21.25 -10.14
N LYS A 166 -15.18 -20.95 -9.30
CA LYS A 166 -15.35 -20.26 -8.03
C LYS A 166 -14.96 -18.80 -8.12
N ALA A 167 -15.84 -17.95 -7.60
CA ALA A 167 -15.59 -16.52 -7.40
C ALA A 167 -15.31 -16.26 -5.92
N ALA A 168 -14.27 -15.49 -5.63
CA ALA A 168 -13.94 -15.06 -4.28
C ALA A 168 -13.23 -13.70 -4.30
N GLU A 169 -13.10 -13.08 -3.13
CA GLU A 169 -12.23 -11.92 -2.99
C GLU A 169 -10.80 -12.28 -3.41
N MET A 170 -10.23 -11.43 -4.26
CA MET A 170 -8.93 -11.68 -4.86
C MET A 170 -7.84 -11.62 -3.80
N ASP A 171 -6.98 -12.64 -3.79
CA ASP A 171 -5.80 -12.64 -2.96
C ASP A 171 -4.88 -11.45 -3.33
N PRO A 172 -4.27 -10.75 -2.35
CA PRO A 172 -3.35 -9.64 -2.62
C PRO A 172 -2.18 -9.98 -3.54
N SER A 173 -1.80 -11.26 -3.68
CA SER A 173 -0.80 -11.71 -4.65
C SER A 173 -1.24 -11.51 -6.10
N MET A 174 -2.53 -11.34 -6.39
CA MET A 174 -3.08 -11.20 -7.74
C MET A 174 -3.01 -9.76 -8.28
N TYR A 175 -2.65 -8.79 -7.44
CA TYR A 175 -2.47 -7.41 -7.83
C TYR A 175 -1.29 -6.78 -7.09
N TYR A 176 -1.02 -5.51 -7.39
CA TYR A 176 -0.15 -4.69 -6.56
C TYR A 176 -0.84 -3.37 -6.27
N LEU A 177 -0.65 -2.89 -5.04
CA LEU A 177 -1.04 -1.56 -4.62
C LEU A 177 0.06 -0.58 -4.99
N LYS A 178 -0.33 0.54 -5.59
CA LYS A 178 0.55 1.68 -5.87
C LYS A 178 -0.18 2.98 -5.61
N THR A 179 0.62 4.02 -5.47
CA THR A 179 0.14 5.40 -5.54
C THR A 179 0.68 6.01 -6.83
N GLU A 180 -0.22 6.44 -7.72
CA GLU A 180 0.11 7.21 -8.93
C GLU A 180 -0.36 8.65 -8.69
N PHE A 181 0.58 9.58 -8.52
CA PHE A 181 0.31 10.94 -8.04
C PHE A 181 -0.42 10.91 -6.69
N ILE A 182 -1.68 11.35 -6.68
CA ILE A 182 -2.59 11.33 -5.54
C ILE A 182 -3.76 10.37 -5.81
N SER A 183 -3.50 9.30 -6.55
CA SER A 183 -4.48 8.26 -6.84
C SER A 183 -4.07 6.95 -6.17
N TYR A 184 -5.03 6.30 -5.52
CA TYR A 184 -4.91 4.94 -5.03
C TYR A 184 -5.11 3.99 -6.21
N VAL A 185 -4.11 3.15 -6.48
CA VAL A 185 -4.08 2.30 -7.66
C VAL A 185 -3.95 0.84 -7.27
N ILE A 186 -4.91 0.04 -7.74
CA ILE A 186 -4.82 -1.42 -7.76
C ILE A 186 -4.52 -1.82 -9.20
N ARG A 187 -3.35 -2.41 -9.44
CA ARG A 187 -3.03 -2.95 -10.77
C ARG A 187 -3.02 -4.46 -10.73
N PHE A 188 -3.86 -5.06 -11.57
CA PHE A 188 -3.97 -6.50 -11.67
C PHE A 188 -2.74 -7.08 -12.35
N ARG A 189 -2.24 -8.21 -11.83
CA ARG A 189 -1.14 -8.96 -12.46
C ARG A 189 -1.62 -9.61 -13.75
N LYS A 190 -0.67 -9.95 -14.62
CA LYS A 190 -0.96 -10.70 -15.84
C LYS A 190 -1.65 -12.02 -15.48
N GLY A 191 -2.78 -12.31 -16.14
CA GLY A 191 -3.58 -13.51 -15.91
C GLY A 191 -4.63 -13.38 -14.80
N ALA A 192 -4.61 -12.30 -14.01
CA ALA A 192 -5.64 -12.05 -13.01
C ALA A 192 -6.98 -11.73 -13.68
N LYS A 193 -8.04 -12.44 -13.27
CA LYS A 193 -9.39 -12.35 -13.83
C LYS A 193 -10.36 -11.73 -12.82
N CYS A 194 -10.26 -10.42 -12.61
CA CYS A 194 -11.25 -9.69 -11.83
C CYS A 194 -12.58 -9.65 -12.58
N ILE A 195 -13.62 -10.24 -11.98
CA ILE A 195 -14.95 -10.36 -12.57
C ILE A 195 -15.96 -9.39 -11.98
N GLU A 196 -15.67 -8.83 -10.81
CA GLU A 196 -16.54 -7.88 -10.16
C GLU A 196 -15.74 -6.96 -9.22
N ILE A 197 -16.15 -5.70 -9.13
CA ILE A 197 -15.65 -4.74 -8.14
C ILE A 197 -16.84 -4.30 -7.31
N GLN A 198 -16.69 -4.38 -6.00
CA GLN A 198 -17.69 -3.97 -5.04
C GLN A 198 -17.19 -2.78 -4.23
N TYR A 199 -18.11 -1.92 -3.81
CA TYR A 199 -17.88 -0.89 -2.81
C TYR A 199 -19.00 -0.91 -1.79
N MET A 200 -18.65 -0.98 -0.50
CA MET A 200 -19.63 -1.15 0.59
C MET A 200 -20.65 -2.27 0.30
N GLU A 201 -20.13 -3.43 -0.13
CA GLU A 201 -20.92 -4.64 -0.45
C GLU A 201 -21.88 -4.50 -1.65
N LYS A 202 -21.83 -3.37 -2.36
CA LYS A 202 -22.60 -3.16 -3.60
C LYS A 202 -21.70 -3.31 -4.81
N THR A 203 -22.20 -4.04 -5.82
CA THR A 203 -21.53 -4.16 -7.11
C THR A 203 -21.50 -2.82 -7.85
N VAL A 204 -20.29 -2.30 -8.11
CA VAL A 204 -20.08 -1.06 -8.90
C VAL A 204 -19.55 -1.33 -10.30
N TRP A 205 -19.03 -2.53 -10.54
CA TRP A 205 -18.58 -2.98 -11.84
C TRP A 205 -18.64 -4.50 -11.96
N THR A 206 -18.99 -4.99 -13.16
CA THR A 206 -18.96 -6.42 -13.50
C THR A 206 -18.29 -6.65 -14.84
N TYR A 207 -17.65 -7.80 -14.96
CA TYR A 207 -17.07 -8.28 -16.20
C TYR A 207 -18.14 -8.47 -17.26
N LYS A 208 -17.80 -8.07 -18.49
CA LYS A 208 -18.65 -8.26 -19.68
C LYS A 208 -17.93 -9.01 -20.78
N LYS A 209 -16.78 -8.48 -21.20
CA LYS A 209 -16.00 -9.00 -22.34
C LYS A 209 -14.49 -8.96 -22.12
N LYS A 210 -14.00 -7.97 -21.37
CA LYS A 210 -12.58 -7.73 -21.15
C LYS A 210 -12.30 -7.56 -19.67
N TYR A 211 -11.25 -8.23 -19.20
CA TYR A 211 -10.79 -8.08 -17.82
C TYR A 211 -10.09 -6.73 -17.63
N PRO A 212 -10.28 -6.08 -16.47
CA PRO A 212 -9.64 -4.83 -16.16
C PRO A 212 -8.17 -5.07 -15.86
N ILE A 213 -7.35 -4.07 -16.17
CA ILE A 213 -5.92 -4.09 -15.90
C ILE A 213 -5.58 -3.20 -14.70
N LYS A 214 -6.44 -2.22 -14.37
CA LYS A 214 -6.20 -1.26 -13.29
C LYS A 214 -7.53 -0.74 -12.73
N PHE A 215 -7.64 -0.67 -11.41
CA PHE A 215 -8.59 0.20 -10.72
C PHE A 215 -7.81 1.40 -10.19
N LEU A 216 -8.40 2.58 -10.31
CA LEU A 216 -7.82 3.83 -9.86
C LEU A 216 -8.88 4.65 -9.15
N TYR A 217 -8.56 5.09 -7.94
CA TYR A 217 -9.36 6.05 -7.20
C TYR A 217 -8.55 7.33 -6.99
N ASN A 218 -9.00 8.44 -7.55
CA ASN A 218 -8.32 9.72 -7.44
C ASN A 218 -8.77 10.44 -6.16
N MET A 219 -7.87 10.58 -5.20
CA MET A 219 -8.19 11.10 -3.87
C MET A 219 -8.59 12.59 -3.91
N ARG A 220 -8.08 13.39 -4.85
CA ARG A 220 -8.49 14.81 -4.96
C ARG A 220 -9.88 14.97 -5.54
N THR A 221 -10.15 14.35 -6.69
CA THR A 221 -11.42 14.51 -7.40
C THR A 221 -12.53 13.63 -6.84
N ASN A 222 -12.20 12.71 -5.94
CA ASN A 222 -13.11 11.73 -5.34
C ASN A 222 -13.77 10.81 -6.39
N LYS A 223 -13.08 10.53 -7.51
CA LYS A 223 -13.61 9.73 -8.63
C LYS A 223 -12.85 8.42 -8.76
N ALA A 224 -13.59 7.35 -9.01
CA ALA A 224 -13.05 6.02 -9.28
C ALA A 224 -13.21 5.62 -10.75
N TYR A 225 -12.27 4.81 -11.22
CA TYR A 225 -12.18 4.36 -12.60
C TYR A 225 -11.67 2.94 -12.67
N VAL A 226 -12.14 2.22 -13.69
CA VAL A 226 -11.60 0.92 -14.10
C VAL A 226 -11.03 1.05 -15.51
N PHE A 227 -9.82 0.54 -15.71
CA PHE A 227 -9.05 0.64 -16.95
C PHE A 227 -8.90 -0.75 -17.58
N TYR A 228 -8.92 -0.79 -18.91
CA TYR A 228 -8.67 -1.97 -19.75
C TYR A 228 -7.47 -1.77 -20.69
N ALA A 229 -7.04 -0.53 -20.87
CA ALA A 229 -5.82 -0.04 -21.51
C ALA A 229 -5.56 1.38 -20.97
N GLU A 230 -4.50 2.07 -21.40
CA GLU A 230 -4.20 3.44 -20.94
C GLU A 230 -5.34 4.41 -21.24
N ASP A 231 -5.83 4.43 -22.48
CA ASP A 231 -6.92 5.33 -22.92
C ASP A 231 -8.31 4.67 -22.93
N ASN A 232 -8.42 3.45 -22.41
CA ASN A 232 -9.69 2.73 -22.34
C ASN A 232 -10.08 2.50 -20.89
N PHE A 233 -10.98 3.34 -20.38
CA PHE A 233 -11.45 3.28 -19.01
C PHE A 233 -12.92 3.66 -18.89
N LYS A 234 -13.51 3.28 -17.76
CA LYS A 234 -14.88 3.63 -17.37
C LYS A 234 -14.86 4.23 -15.97
N ARG A 235 -15.58 5.34 -15.78
CA ARG A 235 -15.85 5.88 -14.44
C ARG A 235 -16.80 4.95 -13.67
N LEU A 236 -16.54 4.81 -12.38
CA LEU A 236 -17.37 4.08 -11.43
C LEU A 236 -18.06 5.06 -10.49
N ASP A 237 -19.24 4.67 -10.01
CA ASP A 237 -19.98 5.34 -8.96
C ASP A 237 -19.81 4.53 -7.68
N LEU A 238 -19.03 5.06 -6.74
CA LEU A 238 -18.84 4.50 -5.39
C LEU A 238 -19.90 5.07 -4.45
#